data_AF-A0A0B1TIU0-F1
#
_entry.id   AF-A0A0B1TIU0-F1
#
_cell.length_a   1.000
_cell.length_b   1.000
_cell.length_c   1.000
_cell.angle_alpha   90.00
_cell.angle_beta   90.00
_cell.angle_gamma   90.00
#
_symmetry.space_group_name_H-M   'P 1'
#
loop_
_entity.id
_entity.type
_entity.pdbx_description
1 polymer ?
#
loop_
_entity_poly.entity_id
_entity_poly.type
_entity_poly.pdbx_seq_one_letter_code
_entity_poly.pdbx_strand_id
1 'polypeptide(L)'
;MLVDERWTVADTMQQLADKHHITLCEDHCIVEEFPDLYIRRIYEDHENLVENIQLWVQDSPNKLYFIRRPDKYPFIDRPELYLVTEKTADLEVPPGDNWTREVKTQFVQDFFTRETVSPPELEGFLYLKSDGRKSWKKHYFVLRPSGLYYAPKGKK
;
A
#
# COMPACT_ATOMS: atom_id res chain seq x y z
N MET A 1 -25.11 -1.22 -7.17
CA MET A 1 -25.33 -1.29 -5.71
C MET A 1 -25.36 0.14 -5.23
N LEU A 2 -26.25 0.51 -4.31
CA LEU A 2 -26.18 1.84 -3.70
C LEU A 2 -25.04 1.81 -2.68
N VAL A 3 -24.18 2.83 -2.71
CA VAL A 3 -23.07 3.01 -1.76
C VAL A 3 -23.41 4.24 -0.94
N ASP A 4 -23.29 4.12 0.38
CA ASP A 4 -23.47 5.24 1.30
C ASP A 4 -22.18 6.07 1.39
N GLU A 5 -22.30 7.40 1.46
CA GLU A 5 -21.15 8.31 1.56
C GLU A 5 -20.35 8.15 2.85
N ARG A 6 -20.90 7.48 3.87
CA ARG A 6 -20.23 7.22 5.15
C ARG A 6 -19.45 5.91 5.15
N TRP A 7 -19.59 5.09 4.11
CA TRP A 7 -18.95 3.79 4.07
C TRP A 7 -17.48 3.88 3.74
N THR A 8 -16.69 3.18 4.55
CA THR A 8 -15.33 2.84 4.19
C THR A 8 -15.32 1.80 3.06
N VAL A 9 -14.13 1.57 2.51
CA VAL A 9 -13.89 0.47 1.58
C VAL A 9 -14.19 -0.87 2.23
N ALA A 10 -13.85 -1.07 3.50
CA ALA A 10 -14.21 -2.27 4.26
C ALA A 10 -15.73 -2.48 4.34
N ASP A 11 -16.49 -1.44 4.69
CA ASP A 11 -17.96 -1.51 4.74
C ASP A 11 -18.54 -1.87 3.38
N THR A 12 -18.04 -1.24 2.32
CA THR A 12 -18.47 -1.52 0.95
C THR A 12 -18.19 -2.98 0.56
N MET A 13 -17.01 -3.50 0.91
CA MET A 13 -16.67 -4.90 0.66
C MET A 13 -17.59 -5.85 1.41
N GLN A 14 -17.93 -5.56 2.67
CA GLN A 14 -18.89 -6.36 3.44
C GLN A 14 -20.27 -6.41 2.76
N GLN A 15 -20.76 -5.26 2.29
CA GLN A 15 -22.06 -5.18 1.61
C GLN A 15 -22.07 -5.94 0.27
N LEU A 16 -20.97 -5.88 -0.49
CA LEU A 16 -20.78 -6.67 -1.70
C LEU A 16 -20.75 -8.17 -1.38
N ALA A 17 -20.02 -8.55 -0.33
CA ALA A 17 -19.87 -9.92 0.09
C ALA A 17 -21.21 -10.52 0.51
N ASP A 18 -21.98 -9.82 1.35
CA ASP A 18 -23.31 -10.24 1.80
C ASP A 18 -24.27 -10.40 0.63
N LYS A 19 -24.29 -9.42 -0.28
CA LYS A 19 -25.15 -9.43 -1.46
C LYS A 19 -24.85 -10.58 -2.42
N HIS A 20 -23.57 -10.95 -2.54
CA HIS A 20 -23.12 -11.96 -3.49
C HIS A 20 -22.79 -13.31 -2.84
N HIS A 21 -23.08 -13.48 -1.54
CA HIS A 21 -22.78 -14.67 -0.76
C HIS A 21 -21.31 -15.09 -0.82
N ILE A 22 -20.41 -14.11 -0.76
CA ILE A 22 -18.97 -14.32 -0.76
C ILE A 22 -18.47 -14.33 0.68
N THR A 23 -17.68 -15.34 1.05
CA THR A 23 -16.94 -15.33 2.32
C THR A 23 -15.68 -14.49 2.15
N LEU A 24 -15.61 -13.36 2.86
CA LEU A 24 -14.43 -12.50 2.84
C LEU A 24 -13.19 -13.20 3.42
N CYS A 25 -12.03 -12.79 2.91
CA CYS A 25 -10.71 -13.11 3.45
C CYS A 25 -9.78 -11.92 3.23
N GLU A 26 -8.59 -11.92 3.84
CA GLU A 26 -7.64 -10.80 3.85
C GLU A 26 -7.19 -10.31 2.47
N ASP A 27 -7.19 -11.19 1.47
CA ASP A 27 -6.85 -10.81 0.09
C ASP A 27 -7.93 -9.96 -0.59
N HIS A 28 -9.16 -9.99 -0.10
CA HIS A 28 -10.25 -9.25 -0.75
C HIS A 28 -10.01 -7.74 -0.61
N CYS A 29 -10.16 -7.04 -1.73
CA CYS A 29 -9.97 -5.60 -1.80
C CYS A 29 -10.82 -4.97 -2.90
N ILE A 30 -10.98 -3.64 -2.81
CA ILE A 30 -11.43 -2.82 -3.93
C ILE A 30 -10.20 -2.29 -4.66
N VAL A 31 -10.14 -2.50 -5.97
CA VAL A 31 -9.08 -1.98 -6.85
C VAL A 31 -9.66 -0.93 -7.77
N GLU A 32 -9.04 0.24 -7.75
CA GLU A 32 -9.27 1.31 -8.70
C GLU A 32 -8.34 1.17 -9.90
N GLU A 33 -8.89 1.25 -11.10
CA GLU A 33 -8.15 1.27 -12.36
C GLU A 33 -8.38 2.59 -13.09
N PHE A 34 -7.28 3.13 -13.63
CA PHE A 34 -7.27 4.27 -14.55
C PHE A 34 -6.84 3.76 -15.94
N PRO A 35 -7.77 3.33 -16.82
CA PRO A 35 -7.42 2.67 -18.08
C PRO A 35 -6.54 3.52 -18.98
N ASP A 36 -6.82 4.82 -19.07
CA ASP A 36 -6.07 5.75 -19.94
C ASP A 36 -4.62 5.96 -19.49
N LEU A 37 -4.36 5.76 -18.20
CA LEU A 37 -3.03 5.87 -17.59
C LEU A 37 -2.33 4.51 -17.45
N TYR A 38 -3.05 3.40 -17.70
CA TYR A 38 -2.56 2.04 -17.51
C TYR A 38 -2.03 1.77 -16.08
N ILE A 39 -2.67 2.39 -15.08
CA ILE A 39 -2.33 2.21 -13.66
C ILE A 39 -3.51 1.68 -12.87
N ARG A 40 -3.19 1.01 -11.77
CA ARG A 40 -4.15 0.50 -10.79
C ARG A 40 -3.64 0.75 -9.39
N ARG A 41 -4.54 0.97 -8.44
CA ARG A 41 -4.22 0.94 -7.01
C ARG A 41 -5.22 0.09 -6.25
N ILE A 42 -4.75 -0.55 -5.18
CA ILE A 42 -5.61 -1.15 -4.18
C ILE A 42 -6.02 -0.02 -3.23
N TYR A 43 -7.30 0.12 -2.89
CA TYR A 43 -7.70 0.99 -1.81
C TYR A 43 -7.36 0.37 -0.46
N GLU A 44 -6.95 1.20 0.48
CA GLU A 44 -6.86 0.83 1.88
C GLU A 44 -8.26 0.70 2.48
N ASP A 45 -8.43 -0.26 3.38
CA ASP A 45 -9.75 -0.65 3.90
C ASP A 45 -10.46 0.47 4.69
N HIS A 46 -9.68 1.40 5.25
CA HIS A 46 -10.17 2.53 6.02
C HIS A 46 -10.52 3.75 5.16
N GLU A 47 -10.16 3.76 3.87
CA GLU A 47 -10.48 4.88 2.99
C GLU A 47 -12.00 4.98 2.76
N ASN A 48 -12.49 6.21 2.57
CA ASN A 48 -13.87 6.41 2.16
C ASN A 48 -14.00 6.21 0.64
N LEU A 49 -14.94 5.34 0.22
CA LEU A 49 -15.06 5.01 -1.19
C LEU A 49 -15.66 6.16 -2.02
N VAL A 50 -16.68 6.84 -1.49
CA VAL A 50 -17.38 7.90 -2.21
C VAL A 50 -16.49 9.13 -2.39
N GLU A 51 -15.77 9.55 -1.33
CA GLU A 51 -14.81 10.66 -1.40
C GLU A 51 -13.76 10.43 -2.50
N ASN A 52 -13.27 9.20 -2.62
CA ASN A 52 -12.29 8.85 -3.64
C ASN A 52 -12.86 8.86 -5.06
N ILE A 53 -14.07 8.33 -5.28
CA ILE A 53 -14.72 8.35 -6.61
C ILE A 53 -15.07 9.79 -7.03
N GLN A 54 -15.36 10.68 -6.08
CA GLN A 54 -15.62 12.10 -6.38
C GLN A 54 -14.41 12.83 -6.98
N LEU A 55 -13.20 12.28 -6.87
CA LEU A 55 -12.01 12.81 -7.53
C LEU A 55 -11.98 12.49 -9.04
N TRP A 56 -12.85 11.62 -9.52
CA TRP A 56 -12.94 11.29 -10.93
C TRP A 56 -13.54 12.45 -11.72
N VAL A 57 -13.05 12.62 -12.95
CA VAL A 57 -13.67 13.54 -13.90
C VAL A 57 -15.05 13.05 -14.31
N GLN A 58 -15.92 13.96 -14.74
CA GLN A 58 -17.19 13.59 -15.36
C GLN A 58 -16.92 12.66 -16.56
N ASP A 59 -17.74 11.62 -16.70
CA ASP A 59 -17.61 10.58 -17.74
C ASP A 59 -16.27 9.82 -17.71
N SER A 60 -15.65 9.72 -16.52
CA SER A 60 -14.41 8.97 -16.32
C SER A 60 -14.53 7.51 -16.77
N PRO A 61 -13.54 6.98 -17.50
CA PRO A 61 -13.49 5.56 -17.86
C PRO A 61 -12.95 4.68 -16.72
N ASN A 62 -12.62 5.26 -15.57
CA ASN A 62 -12.10 4.54 -14.42
C ASN A 62 -13.06 3.45 -13.95
N LYS A 63 -12.50 2.42 -13.32
CA LYS A 63 -13.25 1.23 -12.92
C LYS A 63 -12.90 0.82 -11.50
N LEU A 64 -13.89 0.26 -10.82
CA LEU A 64 -13.73 -0.41 -9.54
C LEU A 64 -13.89 -1.90 -9.72
N TYR A 65 -12.99 -2.65 -9.09
CA TYR A 65 -13.02 -4.11 -9.07
C TYR A 65 -13.04 -4.60 -7.63
N PHE A 66 -13.97 -5.49 -7.32
CA PHE A 66 -13.93 -6.28 -6.10
C PHE A 66 -13.27 -7.62 -6.40
N ILE A 67 -12.01 -7.78 -6.00
CA ILE A 67 -11.15 -8.91 -6.37
C ILE A 67 -10.23 -9.31 -5.20
N ARG A 68 -9.57 -10.47 -5.33
CA ARG A 68 -8.51 -10.90 -4.41
C ARG A 68 -7.14 -10.44 -4.89
N ARG A 69 -6.35 -9.88 -3.98
CA ARG A 69 -4.97 -9.40 -4.16
C ARG A 69 -4.11 -9.86 -2.97
N PRO A 70 -3.41 -11.00 -3.10
CA PRO A 70 -2.53 -11.49 -2.04
C PRO A 70 -1.30 -10.59 -1.81
N ASP A 71 -1.06 -9.62 -2.69
CA ASP A 71 0.00 -8.63 -2.58
C ASP A 71 -0.45 -7.34 -1.85
N LYS A 72 -1.61 -7.35 -1.18
CA LYS A 72 -2.13 -6.22 -0.41
C LYS A 72 -1.35 -5.99 0.90
N TYR A 73 -1.04 -7.06 1.63
CA TYR A 73 -0.39 -6.98 2.95
C TYR A 73 0.95 -7.76 3.03
N PRO A 74 1.87 -7.63 2.05
CA PRO A 74 3.08 -8.43 2.02
C PRO A 74 4.00 -8.17 3.22
N PHE A 75 3.92 -6.99 3.83
CA PHE A 75 4.67 -6.63 5.04
C PHE A 75 4.16 -7.34 6.30
N ILE A 76 2.90 -7.80 6.31
CA ILE A 76 2.36 -8.63 7.40
C ILE A 76 2.75 -10.09 7.19
N ASP A 77 2.80 -10.55 5.94
CA ASP A 77 3.18 -11.92 5.59
C ASP A 77 4.67 -12.20 5.74
N ARG A 78 5.51 -11.20 5.44
CA ARG A 78 6.97 -11.28 5.44
C ARG A 78 7.60 -10.09 6.20
N PRO A 79 7.22 -9.82 7.46
CA PRO A 79 7.70 -8.65 8.19
C PRO A 79 9.23 -8.58 8.28
N GLU A 80 9.90 -9.73 8.28
CA GLU A 80 11.37 -9.82 8.26
C GLU A 80 12.02 -9.23 7.00
N LEU A 81 11.30 -9.13 5.89
CA LEU A 81 11.78 -8.52 4.64
C LEU A 81 11.50 -7.02 4.55
N TYR A 82 10.45 -6.55 5.22
CA TYR A 82 9.93 -5.19 5.04
C TYR A 82 10.17 -4.29 6.25
N LEU A 83 10.04 -4.81 7.46
CA LEU A 83 9.95 -4.03 8.69
C LEU A 83 11.22 -4.12 9.57
N VAL A 84 12.02 -5.17 9.42
CA VAL A 84 13.28 -5.32 10.16
C VAL A 84 14.34 -4.39 9.59
N THR A 85 14.69 -3.36 10.38
CA THR A 85 15.69 -2.34 10.04
C THR A 85 16.57 -2.03 11.26
N GLU A 86 17.60 -1.20 11.08
CA GLU A 86 18.40 -0.70 12.21
C GLU A 86 17.55 0.02 13.27
N LYS A 87 16.42 0.62 12.88
CA LYS A 87 15.50 1.34 13.79
C LYS A 87 14.54 0.43 14.55
N THR A 88 14.51 -0.85 14.21
CA THR A 88 13.74 -1.89 14.92
C THR A 88 14.67 -2.92 15.55
N ALA A 89 15.97 -2.61 15.67
CA ALA A 89 16.95 -3.50 16.27
C ALA A 89 16.68 -3.73 17.78
N ASP A 90 15.86 -2.89 18.40
CA ASP A 90 15.38 -3.04 19.78
C ASP A 90 14.22 -4.03 19.92
N LEU A 91 13.53 -4.37 18.83
CA LEU A 91 12.53 -5.43 18.85
C LEU A 91 13.23 -6.78 18.87
N GLU A 92 12.72 -7.74 19.64
CA GLU A 92 13.25 -9.09 19.62
C GLU A 92 12.99 -9.74 18.26
N VAL A 93 14.05 -9.91 17.46
CA VAL A 93 14.00 -10.50 16.12
C VAL A 93 14.58 -11.90 16.17
N PRO A 94 13.79 -12.97 15.91
CA PRO A 94 14.34 -14.31 15.79
C PRO A 94 15.36 -14.39 14.63
N PRO A 95 16.47 -15.12 14.78
CA PRO A 95 17.48 -15.23 13.74
C PRO A 95 16.95 -15.98 12.51
N GLY A 96 17.36 -15.55 11.32
CA GLY A 96 16.94 -16.14 10.05
C GLY A 96 15.55 -15.67 9.59
N ASP A 97 15.04 -16.30 8.53
CA ASP A 97 13.79 -15.94 7.83
C ASP A 97 12.64 -16.95 8.05
N ASN A 98 12.89 -18.01 8.83
CA ASN A 98 11.92 -19.07 9.11
C ASN A 98 11.04 -18.73 10.32
N TRP A 99 10.33 -17.61 10.27
CA TRP A 99 9.46 -17.18 11.35
C TRP A 99 8.11 -17.92 11.32
N THR A 100 7.69 -18.42 12.49
CA THR A 100 6.33 -18.94 12.71
C THR A 100 5.30 -17.82 12.58
N ARG A 101 4.02 -18.16 12.34
CA ARG A 101 2.93 -17.19 12.25
C ARG A 101 2.82 -16.32 13.50
N GLU A 102 2.96 -16.95 14.67
CA GLU A 102 2.84 -16.31 15.98
C GLU A 102 3.89 -15.21 16.16
N VAL A 103 5.15 -15.53 15.82
CA VAL A 103 6.26 -14.55 15.80
C VAL A 103 5.97 -13.39 14.86
N LYS A 104 5.51 -13.66 13.64
CA LYS A 104 5.18 -12.60 12.66
C LYS A 104 4.09 -11.68 13.20
N THR A 105 3.03 -12.26 13.73
CA THR A 105 1.91 -11.51 14.33
C THR A 105 2.37 -10.66 15.50
N GLN A 106 3.16 -11.22 16.42
CA GLN A 106 3.69 -10.48 17.57
C GLN A 106 4.60 -9.32 17.13
N PHE A 107 5.54 -9.58 16.22
CA PHE A 107 6.45 -8.55 15.71
C PHE A 107 5.70 -7.40 15.02
N VAL A 108 4.70 -7.71 14.18
CA VAL A 108 3.87 -6.70 13.51
C VAL A 108 3.09 -5.88 14.55
N GLN A 109 2.51 -6.52 15.56
CA GLN A 109 1.84 -5.81 16.65
C GLN A 109 2.81 -4.87 17.36
N ASP A 110 3.95 -5.38 17.83
CA ASP A 110 4.95 -4.61 18.55
C ASP A 110 5.46 -3.42 17.71
N PHE A 111 5.62 -3.60 16.40
CA PHE A 111 6.04 -2.54 15.47
C PHE A 111 5.02 -1.39 15.38
N PHE A 112 3.72 -1.71 15.26
CA PHE A 112 2.67 -0.70 15.05
C PHE A 112 2.10 -0.10 16.35
N THR A 113 2.31 -0.74 17.50
CA THR A 113 1.86 -0.22 18.81
C THR A 113 2.89 0.65 19.53
N ARG A 114 4.06 0.90 18.93
CA ARG A 114 5.07 1.80 19.50
C ARG A 114 4.52 3.23 19.61
N GLU A 115 4.98 3.98 20.62
CA GLU A 115 4.61 5.40 20.78
C GLU A 115 4.90 6.24 19.53
N THR A 116 5.97 5.88 18.81
CA THR A 116 6.30 6.45 17.50
C THR A 116 6.58 5.34 16.51
N VAL A 117 5.71 5.21 15.50
CA VAL A 117 5.96 4.32 14.37
C VAL A 117 7.00 4.99 13.47
N SER A 118 8.20 4.43 13.43
CA SER A 118 9.22 4.83 12.46
C SER A 118 9.13 3.90 11.26
N PRO A 119 8.56 4.33 10.13
CA PRO A 119 8.50 3.49 8.95
C PRO A 119 9.92 3.15 8.47
N PRO A 120 10.11 1.99 7.83
CA PRO A 120 11.39 1.60 7.25
C PRO A 120 11.93 2.69 6.32
N GLU A 121 13.18 3.07 6.54
CA GLU A 121 13.89 3.99 5.66
C GLU A 121 14.62 3.20 4.58
N LEU A 122 14.30 3.48 3.33
CA LEU A 122 14.85 2.78 2.17
C LEU A 122 15.66 3.73 1.32
N GLU A 123 16.67 3.20 0.63
CA GLU A 123 17.43 3.96 -0.34
C GLU A 123 17.90 3.07 -1.49
N GLY A 124 18.11 3.69 -2.65
CA GLY A 124 18.54 2.95 -3.82
C GLY A 124 18.36 3.72 -5.11
N PHE A 125 18.87 3.14 -6.19
CA PHE A 125 18.71 3.75 -7.51
C PHE A 125 17.38 3.37 -8.16
N LEU A 126 16.59 4.38 -8.51
CA LEU A 126 15.38 4.21 -9.32
C LEU A 126 15.47 5.03 -10.61
N TYR A 127 14.65 4.65 -11.60
CA TYR A 127 14.49 5.40 -12.83
C TYR A 127 13.31 6.37 -12.70
N LEU A 128 13.56 7.66 -12.96
CA LEU A 128 12.54 8.69 -13.02
C LEU A 128 12.26 9.05 -14.48
N LYS A 129 10.98 9.00 -14.86
CA LYS A 129 10.51 9.42 -16.19
C LYS A 129 10.63 10.93 -16.31
N SER A 130 11.15 11.40 -17.44
CA SER A 130 11.18 12.84 -17.73
C SER A 130 9.80 13.35 -18.14
N ASP A 131 9.44 14.54 -17.67
CA ASP A 131 8.15 15.18 -17.97
C ASP A 131 7.92 15.30 -19.48
N GLY A 132 6.74 14.88 -19.92
CA GLY A 132 6.34 14.90 -21.34
C GLY A 132 7.14 14.00 -22.28
N ARG A 133 8.15 13.25 -21.80
CA ARG A 133 9.04 12.43 -22.64
C ARG A 133 9.00 10.96 -22.27
N LYS A 134 9.22 10.07 -23.26
CA LYS A 134 9.42 8.62 -23.05
C LYS A 134 10.89 8.30 -22.72
N SER A 135 11.52 9.13 -21.89
CA SER A 135 12.93 8.98 -21.48
C SER A 135 13.03 8.87 -19.97
N TRP A 136 13.97 8.05 -19.50
CA TRP A 136 14.17 7.76 -18.08
C TRP A 136 15.60 8.12 -17.65
N LYS A 137 15.74 8.68 -16.44
CA LYS A 137 17.04 8.99 -15.84
C LYS A 137 17.18 8.27 -14.52
N LYS A 138 18.36 7.71 -14.26
CA LYS A 138 18.67 7.01 -13.01
C LYS A 138 19.07 8.02 -11.93
N HIS A 139 18.39 8.00 -10.80
CA HIS A 139 18.66 8.83 -9.62
C HIS A 139 18.77 7.96 -8.37
N TYR A 140 19.55 8.42 -7.39
CA TYR A 140 19.56 7.81 -6.06
C TYR A 140 18.43 8.43 -5.24
N PHE A 141 17.52 7.58 -4.78
CA PHE A 141 16.36 7.94 -3.99
C PHE A 141 16.55 7.52 -2.54
N VAL A 142 15.90 8.28 -1.66
CA VAL A 142 15.97 8.13 -0.22
C VAL A 142 14.56 8.32 0.32
N LEU A 143 13.97 7.27 0.89
CA LEU A 143 12.67 7.30 1.57
C LEU A 143 12.89 7.59 3.05
N ARG A 144 12.17 8.60 3.56
CA ARG A 144 12.15 9.01 4.96
C ARG A 144 10.69 9.17 5.41
N PRO A 145 10.41 9.26 6.74
CA PRO A 145 9.04 9.45 7.23
C PRO A 145 8.31 10.66 6.62
N SER A 146 9.06 11.70 6.23
CA SER A 146 8.53 12.92 5.60
C SER A 146 8.34 12.84 4.09
N GLY A 147 8.77 11.76 3.43
CA GLY A 147 8.58 11.57 1.99
C GLY A 147 9.76 10.93 1.25
N LEU A 148 9.64 10.92 -0.07
CA LEU A 148 10.62 10.37 -1.00
C LEU A 148 11.48 11.49 -1.61
N TYR A 149 12.79 11.41 -1.43
CA TYR A 149 13.76 12.44 -1.84
C TYR A 149 14.72 11.91 -2.89
N TYR A 150 15.17 12.78 -3.80
CA TYR A 150 16.32 12.53 -4.68
C TYR A 150 17.00 13.85 -5.02
N ALA A 151 18.31 13.79 -5.28
CA ALA A 151 19.04 14.93 -5.82
C ALA A 151 19.03 14.88 -7.36
N PRO A 152 18.43 15.87 -8.06
CA PRO A 152 18.79 16.08 -9.46
C PRO A 152 20.27 16.50 -9.44
N LYS A 153 21.16 15.72 -10.08
CA LYS A 153 22.60 16.01 -10.15
C LYS A 153 22.81 17.52 -10.29
N GLY A 154 23.62 18.10 -9.40
CA GLY A 154 23.81 19.55 -9.30
C GLY A 154 24.11 20.18 -10.66
N LYS A 155 23.50 21.34 -10.91
CA LYS A 155 24.01 22.25 -11.93
C LYS A 155 25.50 22.46 -11.62
N LYS A 156 26.37 22.07 -12.55
CA LYS A 156 27.72 22.63 -12.59
C LYS A 156 27.63 24.14 -12.83
#